data_AF-A0A7X3S705-F1
#
_entry.id   AF-A0A7X3S705-F1
#
_cell.length_a   1.000
_cell.length_b   1.000
_cell.length_c   1.000
_cell.angle_alpha   90.00
_cell.angle_beta   90.00
_cell.angle_gamma   90.00
#
_symmetry.space_group_name_H-M   'P 1'
#
loop_
_entity.id
_entity.type
_entity.pdbx_description
1 polymer ?
#
loop_
_entity_poly.entity_id
_entity_poly.type
_entity_poly.pdbx_seq_one_letter_code
_entity_poly.pdbx_strand_id
1 'polypeptide(L)'
;MLVPGLGQWVRGHPLHATRVLAVGALLGTITWGLGHLGGAGAGFFFALMIILPWWCLQAYEASLPTPPGQVEALKTAWRRAHDVRYLGGLFLFTAFTDLYIILANPEYSLTLFCSKPEGLPGLLAKAQSPTLHLAIGYGFLKLRPWALLVYMAYAAFGLCNAMANFACFGYGRIRTVFFLSLVAFTIYVFWRRSCFRPVTAR
;
A
#
# COMPACT_ATOMS: atom_id res chain seq x y z
N MET A 1 -6.06 -14.23 -11.94
CA MET A 1 -7.52 -14.44 -11.92
C MET A 1 -8.18 -13.10 -12.22
N LEU A 2 -9.00 -13.04 -13.27
CA LEU A 2 -9.59 -11.80 -13.80
C LEU A 2 -10.94 -11.44 -13.16
N VAL A 3 -11.61 -12.41 -12.52
CA VAL A 3 -12.93 -12.25 -11.92
C VAL A 3 -12.92 -12.84 -10.50
N PRO A 4 -13.46 -12.14 -9.48
CA PRO A 4 -13.59 -12.71 -8.15
C PRO A 4 -14.40 -14.02 -8.19
N GLY A 5 -14.00 -15.02 -7.42
CA GLY A 5 -14.72 -16.30 -7.32
C GLY A 5 -14.43 -17.30 -8.44
N LEU A 6 -13.80 -16.87 -9.54
CA LEU A 6 -13.48 -17.77 -10.66
C LEU A 6 -12.58 -18.94 -10.25
N GLY A 7 -11.60 -18.69 -9.38
CA GLY A 7 -10.71 -19.74 -8.86
C GLY A 7 -11.43 -20.80 -8.06
N GLN A 8 -12.37 -20.38 -7.22
CA GLN A 8 -13.21 -21.25 -6.41
C GLN A 8 -14.15 -22.07 -7.30
N TRP A 9 -14.68 -21.44 -8.36
CA TRP A 9 -15.57 -22.10 -9.32
C TRP A 9 -14.86 -23.21 -10.09
N VAL A 10 -13.70 -22.90 -10.68
CA VAL A 10 -12.88 -23.86 -11.47
C VAL A 10 -12.48 -25.08 -10.63
N ARG A 11 -12.37 -24.90 -9.30
CA ARG A 11 -11.98 -25.96 -8.37
C ARG A 11 -13.16 -26.71 -7.75
N GLY A 12 -14.37 -26.53 -8.27
CA GLY A 12 -15.55 -27.28 -7.83
C GLY A 12 -16.18 -26.79 -6.53
N HIS A 13 -15.93 -25.53 -6.14
CA HIS A 13 -16.52 -24.92 -4.94
C HIS A 13 -17.51 -23.79 -5.29
N PRO A 14 -18.65 -24.08 -5.94
CA PRO A 14 -19.55 -23.06 -6.48
C PRO A 14 -20.20 -22.18 -5.41
N LEU A 15 -20.63 -22.77 -4.28
CA LEU A 15 -21.22 -22.00 -3.16
C LEU A 15 -20.24 -20.96 -2.58
N HIS A 16 -18.95 -21.31 -2.56
CA HIS A 16 -17.92 -20.40 -2.09
C HIS A 16 -17.62 -19.32 -3.14
N ALA A 17 -17.64 -19.68 -4.41
CA ALA A 17 -17.53 -18.74 -5.52
C ALA A 17 -18.65 -17.69 -5.50
N THR A 18 -19.91 -18.08 -5.23
CA THR A 18 -21.03 -17.12 -5.14
C THR A 18 -20.87 -16.15 -3.97
N ARG A 19 -20.43 -16.63 -2.80
CA ARG A 19 -20.16 -15.77 -1.65
C ARG A 19 -19.06 -14.75 -1.96
N VAL A 20 -17.97 -15.21 -2.58
CA VAL A 20 -16.88 -14.34 -3.02
C VAL A 20 -17.38 -13.28 -4.01
N LEU A 21 -18.17 -13.68 -5.02
CA LEU A 21 -18.74 -12.76 -6.01
C LEU A 21 -19.63 -11.71 -5.35
N ALA A 22 -20.51 -12.12 -4.41
CA ALA A 22 -21.39 -11.21 -3.70
C ALA A 22 -20.61 -10.18 -2.87
N VAL A 23 -19.55 -10.59 -2.16
CA VAL A 23 -18.68 -9.68 -1.42
C VAL A 23 -17.94 -8.74 -2.38
N GLY A 24 -17.44 -9.25 -3.50
CA GLY A 24 -16.77 -8.43 -4.51
C GLY A 24 -17.68 -7.37 -5.11
N ALA A 25 -18.92 -7.73 -5.43
CA ALA A 25 -19.93 -6.80 -5.92
C ALA A 25 -20.25 -5.71 -4.89
N LEU A 26 -20.45 -6.09 -3.62
CA LEU A 26 -20.67 -5.13 -2.53
C LEU A 26 -19.51 -4.14 -2.39
N LEU A 27 -18.27 -4.64 -2.35
CA LEU A 27 -17.09 -3.78 -2.25
C LEU A 27 -16.94 -2.87 -3.46
N GLY A 28 -17.26 -3.36 -4.66
CA GLY A 28 -17.30 -2.58 -5.89
C GLY A 28 -18.30 -1.42 -5.81
N THR A 29 -19.53 -1.69 -5.34
CA THR A 29 -20.56 -0.68 -5.15
C THR A 29 -20.14 0.38 -4.13
N ILE A 30 -19.54 -0.04 -3.01
CA ILE A 30 -19.01 0.90 -2.00
C ILE A 30 -17.92 1.79 -2.60
N THR A 31 -17.00 1.20 -3.37
CA THR A 31 -15.91 1.94 -4.02
C THR A 31 -16.42 2.96 -5.02
N TRP A 32 -17.40 2.57 -5.82
CA TRP A 32 -18.07 3.45 -6.76
C TRP A 32 -18.76 4.61 -6.02
N GLY A 33 -19.50 4.32 -4.95
CA GLY A 33 -20.15 5.33 -4.11
C GLY A 33 -19.15 6.31 -3.49
N LEU A 34 -18.04 5.81 -2.93
CA LEU A 34 -16.97 6.65 -2.39
C LEU A 34 -16.30 7.50 -3.48
N GLY A 35 -16.12 6.96 -4.68
CA GLY A 35 -15.61 7.69 -5.83
C GLY A 35 -16.54 8.84 -6.25
N HIS A 36 -17.85 8.63 -6.17
CA HIS A 36 -18.84 9.64 -6.53
C HIS A 36 -18.97 10.74 -5.46
N LEU A 37 -18.92 10.38 -4.17
CA LEU A 37 -19.10 11.31 -3.05
C LEU A 37 -17.80 12.04 -2.65
N GLY A 38 -16.68 11.33 -2.61
CA GLY A 38 -15.37 11.84 -2.16
C GLY A 38 -14.41 12.18 -3.30
N GLY A 39 -14.79 11.91 -4.55
CA GLY A 39 -13.97 12.03 -5.74
C GLY A 39 -13.17 10.76 -6.06
N ALA A 40 -12.67 10.67 -7.29
CA ALA A 40 -11.97 9.49 -7.81
C ALA A 40 -10.80 9.01 -6.92
N GLY A 41 -10.08 9.94 -6.28
CA GLY A 41 -8.99 9.61 -5.36
C GLY A 41 -9.45 8.84 -4.12
N ALA A 42 -10.64 9.14 -3.58
CA ALA A 42 -11.19 8.42 -2.41
C ALA A 42 -11.58 6.99 -2.78
N GLY A 43 -12.24 6.80 -3.93
CA GLY A 43 -12.55 5.48 -4.46
C GLY A 43 -11.28 4.66 -4.74
N PHE A 44 -10.28 5.27 -5.40
CA PHE A 44 -9.00 4.61 -5.68
C PHE A 44 -8.25 4.21 -4.40
N PHE A 45 -8.20 5.11 -3.40
CA PHE A 45 -7.57 4.81 -2.11
C PHE A 45 -8.28 3.65 -1.39
N PHE A 46 -9.61 3.65 -1.35
CA PHE A 46 -10.38 2.55 -0.78
C PHE A 46 -10.15 1.23 -1.54
N ALA A 47 -10.10 1.28 -2.87
CA ALA A 47 -9.83 0.11 -3.69
C ALA A 47 -8.46 -0.50 -3.38
N LEU A 48 -7.42 0.34 -3.24
CA LEU A 48 -6.08 -0.13 -2.84
C LEU A 48 -6.04 -0.65 -1.40
N MET A 49 -6.86 -0.11 -0.49
CA MET A 49 -6.78 -0.48 0.93
C MET A 49 -7.66 -1.67 1.32
N ILE A 50 -8.74 -1.91 0.58
CA ILE A 50 -9.76 -2.90 0.96
C ILE A 50 -10.01 -3.89 -0.16
N ILE A 51 -10.35 -3.44 -1.36
CA ILE A 51 -10.65 -4.35 -2.48
C ILE A 51 -9.45 -5.17 -2.87
N LEU A 52 -8.31 -4.53 -3.10
CA LEU A 52 -7.14 -5.21 -3.63
C LEU A 52 -6.58 -6.24 -2.63
N PRO A 53 -6.45 -5.95 -1.31
CA PRO A 53 -6.11 -6.98 -0.33
C PRO A 53 -7.12 -8.12 -0.26
N TRP A 54 -8.41 -7.82 -0.33
CA TRP A 54 -9.46 -8.83 -0.35
C TRP A 54 -9.35 -9.73 -1.60
N TRP A 55 -9.10 -9.14 -2.76
CA TRP A 55 -8.86 -9.88 -4.01
C TRP A 55 -7.61 -10.75 -3.90
N CYS A 56 -6.51 -10.21 -3.38
CA CYS A 56 -5.29 -10.98 -3.15
C CYS A 56 -5.54 -12.16 -2.20
N LEU A 57 -6.32 -11.96 -1.14
CA LEU A 57 -6.69 -13.01 -0.19
C LEU A 57 -7.54 -14.10 -0.85
N GLN A 58 -8.50 -13.70 -1.69
CA GLN A 58 -9.37 -14.59 -2.44
C GLN A 58 -8.60 -15.42 -3.48
N ALA A 59 -7.64 -14.82 -4.17
CA ALA A 59 -6.73 -15.52 -5.07
C ALA A 59 -5.80 -16.47 -4.31
N TYR A 60 -5.28 -16.04 -3.15
CA TYR A 60 -4.45 -16.86 -2.28
C TYR A 60 -5.20 -18.08 -1.75
N GLU A 61 -6.42 -17.89 -1.25
CA GLU A 61 -7.29 -18.99 -0.83
C GLU A 61 -7.54 -19.99 -1.98
N ALA A 62 -7.85 -19.49 -3.17
CA ALA A 62 -8.06 -20.31 -4.35
C ALA A 62 -6.80 -21.08 -4.81
N SER A 63 -5.61 -20.72 -4.32
CA SER A 63 -4.36 -21.43 -4.58
C SER A 63 -4.06 -22.56 -3.60
N LEU A 64 -4.76 -22.63 -2.45
CA LEU A 64 -4.50 -23.64 -1.41
C LEU A 64 -5.08 -25.02 -1.78
N PRO A 65 -4.42 -26.15 -1.47
CA PRO A 65 -4.89 -27.49 -1.86
C PRO A 65 -6.36 -27.80 -1.53
N THR A 66 -6.85 -27.28 -0.41
CA THR A 66 -8.27 -27.29 -0.04
C THR A 66 -8.61 -25.90 0.46
N PRO A 67 -9.60 -25.18 -0.10
CA PRO A 67 -9.94 -23.85 0.36
C PRO A 67 -10.54 -23.94 1.77
N PRO A 68 -9.82 -23.48 2.82
CA PRO A 68 -10.24 -23.66 4.20
C PRO A 68 -11.29 -22.63 4.64
N GLY A 69 -11.73 -21.75 3.72
CA GLY A 69 -12.54 -20.57 4.00
C GLY A 69 -11.69 -19.31 4.15
N GLN A 70 -12.32 -18.15 3.88
CA GLN A 70 -11.65 -16.84 3.88
C GLN A 70 -11.01 -16.49 5.23
N VAL A 71 -11.62 -16.90 6.34
CA VAL A 71 -11.11 -16.63 7.70
C VAL A 71 -9.80 -17.38 7.95
N GLU A 72 -9.73 -18.65 7.58
CA GLU A 72 -8.51 -19.45 7.76
C GLU A 72 -7.40 -19.06 6.77
N ALA A 73 -7.79 -18.69 5.55
CA ALA A 73 -6.88 -18.07 4.60
C ALA A 73 -6.30 -16.76 5.17
N LEU A 74 -7.13 -15.92 5.79
CA LEU A 74 -6.70 -14.66 6.41
C LEU A 74 -5.76 -14.90 7.59
N LYS A 75 -6.10 -15.82 8.50
CA LYS A 75 -5.22 -16.21 9.62
C LYS A 75 -3.86 -16.70 9.10
N THR A 76 -3.87 -17.51 8.05
CA THR A 76 -2.64 -18.01 7.44
C THR A 76 -1.85 -16.90 6.77
N ALA A 77 -2.52 -16.00 6.06
CA ALA A 77 -1.90 -14.85 5.42
C ALA A 77 -1.26 -13.90 6.44
N TRP A 78 -1.95 -13.66 7.54
CA TRP A 78 -1.47 -12.89 8.69
C TRP A 78 -0.21 -13.52 9.30
N ARG A 79 -0.26 -14.81 9.64
CA ARG A 79 0.89 -15.55 10.19
C ARG A 79 2.10 -15.54 9.26
N ARG A 80 1.86 -15.61 7.95
CA ARG A 80 2.91 -15.56 6.94
C ARG A 80 3.37 -14.15 6.62
N ALA A 81 2.79 -13.10 7.19
CA ALA A 81 3.09 -11.70 6.88
C ALA A 81 2.84 -11.33 5.41
N HIS A 82 1.78 -11.86 4.80
CA HIS A 82 1.35 -11.43 3.47
C HIS A 82 0.83 -9.99 3.46
N ASP A 83 0.34 -9.49 4.58
CA ASP A 83 -0.04 -8.09 4.77
C ASP A 83 1.17 -7.12 4.67
N VAL A 84 2.30 -7.41 5.31
CA VAL A 84 3.53 -6.62 5.17
C VAL A 84 4.06 -6.71 3.73
N ARG A 85 4.02 -7.90 3.11
CA ARG A 85 4.42 -8.04 1.70
C ARG A 85 3.50 -7.28 0.76
N TYR A 86 2.22 -7.22 1.07
CA TYR A 86 1.25 -6.43 0.34
C TYR A 86 1.62 -4.93 0.38
N LEU A 87 1.94 -4.40 1.57
CA LEU A 87 2.48 -3.03 1.69
C LEU A 87 3.76 -2.86 0.88
N GLY A 88 4.64 -3.86 0.86
CA GLY A 88 5.84 -3.86 0.01
C GLY A 88 5.52 -3.77 -1.48
N GLY A 89 4.51 -4.52 -1.94
CA GLY A 89 4.00 -4.44 -3.31
C GLY A 89 3.43 -3.06 -3.65
N LEU A 90 2.68 -2.46 -2.71
CA LEU A 90 2.20 -1.09 -2.87
C LEU A 90 3.33 -0.07 -2.96
N PHE A 91 4.39 -0.21 -2.13
CA PHE A 91 5.58 0.64 -2.24
C PHE A 91 6.26 0.53 -3.61
N LEU A 92 6.40 -0.69 -4.15
CA LEU A 92 6.94 -0.84 -5.51
C LEU A 92 6.05 -0.19 -6.56
N PHE A 93 4.74 -0.39 -6.46
CA PHE A 93 3.78 0.26 -7.34
C PHE A 93 3.91 1.79 -7.28
N THR A 94 3.99 2.36 -6.07
CA THR A 94 4.19 3.79 -5.86
C THR A 94 5.51 4.27 -6.46
N ALA A 95 6.60 3.50 -6.34
CA ALA A 95 7.87 3.86 -6.95
C ALA A 95 7.77 4.00 -8.48
N PHE A 96 7.05 3.08 -9.14
CA PHE A 96 6.83 3.15 -10.58
C PHE A 96 5.94 4.35 -10.95
N THR A 97 4.90 4.64 -10.17
CA THR A 97 4.08 5.83 -10.41
C THR A 97 4.86 7.12 -10.18
N ASP A 98 5.72 7.17 -9.17
CA ASP A 98 6.58 8.33 -8.88
C ASP A 98 7.54 8.57 -10.05
N LEU A 99 8.21 7.53 -10.54
CA LEU A 99 9.08 7.62 -11.72
C LEU A 99 8.32 8.09 -12.96
N TYR A 100 7.13 7.53 -13.21
CA TYR A 100 6.29 7.95 -14.34
C TYR A 100 5.90 9.43 -14.23
N ILE A 101 5.46 9.89 -13.06
CA ILE A 101 5.06 11.29 -12.85
C ILE A 101 6.24 12.23 -13.05
N ILE A 102 7.43 11.88 -12.53
CA ILE A 102 8.66 12.67 -12.69
C ILE A 102 9.05 12.78 -14.18
N LEU A 103 8.97 11.66 -14.92
CA LEU A 103 9.31 11.64 -16.35
C LEU A 103 8.28 12.38 -17.19
N ALA A 104 6.98 12.26 -16.87
CA ALA A 104 5.90 12.93 -17.59
C ALA A 104 5.81 14.43 -17.28
N ASN A 105 6.31 14.86 -16.11
CA ASN A 105 6.24 16.25 -15.65
C ASN A 105 7.62 16.71 -15.13
N PRO A 106 8.61 16.95 -16.01
CA PRO A 106 9.96 17.33 -15.60
C PRO A 106 10.01 18.63 -14.80
N GLU A 107 9.08 19.56 -15.08
CA GLU A 107 8.94 20.85 -14.38
C GLU A 107 8.30 20.74 -12.98
N TYR A 108 7.76 19.58 -12.60
CA TYR A 108 7.10 19.41 -11.32
C TYR A 108 8.10 19.53 -10.16
N SER A 109 8.04 20.60 -9.36
CA SER A 109 8.88 20.78 -8.18
C SER A 109 8.21 20.24 -6.92
N LEU A 110 8.90 19.34 -6.22
CA LEU A 110 8.45 18.84 -4.92
C LEU A 110 8.67 19.89 -3.83
N THR A 111 7.65 20.16 -3.01
CA THR A 111 7.81 21.05 -1.86
C THR A 111 8.47 20.31 -0.71
N LEU A 112 9.66 20.78 -0.34
CA LEU A 112 10.47 20.25 0.76
C LEU A 112 10.68 21.35 1.80
N PHE A 113 10.19 21.12 3.02
CA PHE A 113 10.34 22.04 4.15
C PHE A 113 10.06 23.50 3.78
N CYS A 114 8.89 23.75 3.20
CA CYS A 114 8.46 25.07 2.74
C CYS A 114 9.23 25.67 1.55
N SER A 115 10.19 24.94 1.00
CA SER A 115 10.99 25.36 -0.15
C SER A 115 10.69 24.49 -1.39
N LYS A 116 11.00 25.03 -2.57
CA LYS A 116 10.96 24.31 -3.85
C LYS A 116 12.37 24.34 -4.44
N PRO A 117 13.22 23.34 -4.13
CA PRO A 117 14.58 23.32 -4.64
C PRO A 117 14.57 23.11 -6.15
N GLU A 118 15.36 23.92 -6.85
CA GLU A 118 15.55 23.85 -8.30
C GLU A 118 16.90 23.22 -8.67
N GLY A 119 17.12 22.95 -9.97
CA GLY A 119 18.37 22.39 -10.47
C GLY A 119 18.70 21.00 -9.90
N LEU A 120 19.97 20.75 -9.62
CA LEU A 120 20.44 19.45 -9.08
C LEU A 120 19.79 19.08 -7.74
N PRO A 121 19.67 19.98 -6.74
CA PRO A 121 18.92 19.71 -5.51
C PRO A 121 17.45 19.32 -5.77
N GLY A 122 16.78 19.98 -6.72
CA GLY A 122 15.43 19.64 -7.13
C GLY A 122 15.32 18.25 -7.77
N LEU A 123 16.30 17.86 -8.58
CA LEU A 123 16.36 16.53 -9.17
C LEU A 123 16.56 15.44 -8.11
N LEU A 124 17.48 15.65 -7.17
CA LEU A 124 17.74 14.71 -6.07
C LEU A 124 16.52 14.58 -5.15
N ALA A 125 15.85 15.69 -4.85
CA ALA A 125 14.60 15.73 -4.10
C ALA A 125 13.51 14.87 -4.75
N LYS A 126 13.36 14.93 -6.08
CA LYS A 126 12.41 14.10 -6.83
C LYS A 126 12.82 12.63 -6.82
N ALA A 127 14.10 12.33 -7.06
CA ALA A 127 14.62 10.97 -7.14
C ALA A 127 14.62 10.22 -5.79
N GLN A 128 14.65 10.96 -4.67
CA GLN A 128 14.63 10.40 -3.33
C GLN A 128 13.41 9.49 -3.08
N SER A 129 12.21 9.96 -3.43
CA SER A 129 10.95 9.22 -3.18
C SER A 129 10.92 7.83 -3.86
N PRO A 130 11.05 7.72 -5.20
CA PRO A 130 11.01 6.42 -5.87
C PRO A 130 12.15 5.49 -5.43
N THR A 131 13.34 6.03 -5.14
CA THR A 131 14.47 5.22 -4.66
C THR A 131 14.16 4.59 -3.30
N LEU A 132 13.62 5.36 -2.36
CA LEU A 132 13.24 4.86 -1.04
C LEU A 132 12.05 3.90 -1.14
N HIS A 133 11.06 4.19 -1.98
CA HIS A 133 9.95 3.27 -2.22
C HIS A 133 10.39 1.93 -2.81
N LEU A 134 11.35 1.91 -3.74
CA LEU A 134 11.93 0.66 -4.26
C LEU A 134 12.63 -0.13 -3.14
N ALA A 135 13.47 0.54 -2.35
CA ALA A 135 14.20 -0.09 -1.25
C ALA A 135 13.24 -0.67 -0.20
N ILE A 136 12.27 0.13 0.26
CA ILE A 136 11.25 -0.30 1.22
C ILE A 136 10.41 -1.43 0.62
N GLY A 137 9.96 -1.29 -0.62
CA GLY A 137 9.11 -2.28 -1.28
C GLY A 137 9.78 -3.64 -1.41
N TYR A 138 11.01 -3.66 -1.92
CA TYR A 138 11.83 -4.89 -1.99
C TYR A 138 12.09 -5.47 -0.60
N GLY A 139 12.46 -4.61 0.34
CA GLY A 139 12.73 -4.99 1.72
C GLY A 139 11.52 -5.62 2.42
N PHE A 140 10.32 -5.09 2.22
CA PHE A 140 9.07 -5.61 2.79
C PHE A 140 8.64 -6.91 2.11
N LEU A 141 8.78 -7.04 0.79
CA LEU A 141 8.49 -8.30 0.08
C LEU A 141 9.37 -9.46 0.59
N LYS A 142 10.64 -9.16 0.88
CA LYS A 142 11.62 -10.13 1.39
C LYS A 142 11.71 -10.17 2.91
N LEU A 143 10.89 -9.39 3.63
CA LEU A 143 10.90 -9.24 5.08
C LEU A 143 12.30 -8.99 5.67
N ARG A 144 13.11 -8.15 5.01
CA ARG A 144 14.49 -7.86 5.42
C ARG A 144 14.51 -6.93 6.64
N PRO A 145 15.35 -7.18 7.66
CA PRO A 145 15.40 -6.36 8.88
C PRO A 145 15.75 -4.90 8.61
N TRP A 146 16.65 -4.63 7.66
CA TRP A 146 17.04 -3.27 7.29
C TRP A 146 15.87 -2.46 6.71
N ALA A 147 14.87 -3.11 6.13
CA ALA A 147 13.73 -2.44 5.50
C ALA A 147 12.88 -1.68 6.50
N LEU A 148 12.77 -2.20 7.73
CA LEU A 148 12.07 -1.52 8.81
C LEU A 148 12.77 -0.20 9.16
N LEU A 149 14.11 -0.20 9.25
CA LEU A 149 14.88 1.01 9.53
C LEU A 149 14.71 2.05 8.42
N VAL A 150 14.86 1.63 7.16
CA VAL A 150 14.68 2.52 6.00
C VAL A 150 13.27 3.11 5.97
N TYR A 151 12.24 2.29 6.21
CA TYR A 151 10.87 2.76 6.30
C TYR A 151 10.67 3.77 7.44
N MET A 152 11.20 3.51 8.64
CA MET A 152 11.04 4.43 9.77
C MET A 152 11.74 5.76 9.55
N ALA A 153 12.93 5.76 8.94
CA ALA A 153 13.62 6.98 8.52
C ALA A 153 12.82 7.76 7.48
N TYR A 154 12.28 7.07 6.47
CA TYR A 154 11.40 7.66 5.45
C TYR A 154 10.13 8.25 6.05
N ALA A 155 9.47 7.53 6.96
CA ALA A 155 8.27 7.99 7.64
C ALA A 155 8.52 9.20 8.52
N ALA A 156 9.60 9.19 9.30
CA ALA A 156 10.01 10.35 10.11
C ALA A 156 10.25 11.58 9.23
N PHE A 157 11.00 11.44 8.14
CA PHE A 157 11.21 12.50 7.17
C PHE A 157 9.88 13.02 6.58
N GLY A 158 8.99 12.12 6.14
CA GLY A 158 7.70 12.46 5.58
C GLY A 158 6.80 13.21 6.56
N LEU A 159 6.78 12.81 7.83
CA LEU A 159 6.03 13.50 8.89
C LEU A 159 6.59 14.89 9.17
N CYS A 160 7.91 15.03 9.33
CA CYS A 160 8.56 16.33 9.53
C CYS A 160 8.30 17.27 8.34
N ASN A 161 8.43 16.77 7.11
CA ASN A 161 8.15 17.56 5.90
C ASN A 161 6.67 17.98 5.82
N ALA A 162 5.75 17.07 6.13
CA ALA A 162 4.31 17.36 6.14
C ALA A 162 3.95 18.41 7.20
N MET A 163 4.51 18.31 8.41
CA MET A 163 4.33 19.28 9.49
C MET A 163 4.87 20.66 9.12
N ALA A 164 6.10 20.74 8.58
CA ALA A 164 6.67 22.00 8.12
C ALA A 164 5.78 22.63 7.04
N ASN A 165 5.34 21.83 6.06
CA ASN A 165 4.47 22.32 5.00
C ASN A 165 3.08 22.75 5.51
N PHE A 166 2.51 22.11 6.55
CA PHE A 166 1.30 22.61 7.21
C PHE A 166 1.52 23.96 7.87
N ALA A 167 2.65 24.15 8.55
CA ALA A 167 2.98 25.43 9.19
C ALA A 167 3.09 26.57 8.17
N CYS A 168 3.65 26.31 6.99
CA CYS A 168 3.88 27.35 5.98
C CYS A 168 2.70 27.60 5.03
N PHE A 169 1.99 26.56 4.60
CA PHE A 169 0.95 26.67 3.57
C PHE A 169 -0.46 26.35 4.08
N GLY A 170 -0.62 26.08 5.38
CA GLY A 170 -1.89 25.68 5.97
C GLY A 170 -2.33 24.27 5.59
N TYR A 171 -3.58 23.96 5.94
CA TYR A 171 -4.19 22.65 5.69
C TYR A 171 -4.62 22.48 4.23
N GLY A 172 -4.43 21.26 3.70
CA GLY A 172 -4.88 20.90 2.37
C GLY A 172 -5.29 19.43 2.34
N ARG A 173 -6.40 19.11 1.66
CA ARG A 173 -7.02 17.77 1.65
C ARG A 173 -6.00 16.64 1.41
N ILE A 174 -5.20 16.76 0.34
CA ILE A 174 -4.21 15.73 -0.04
C ILE A 174 -3.14 15.58 1.05
N ARG A 175 -2.64 16.69 1.58
CA ARG A 175 -1.60 16.69 2.63
C ARG A 175 -2.11 16.08 3.93
N THR A 176 -3.37 16.37 4.30
CA THR A 176 -4.03 15.77 5.48
C THR A 176 -4.21 14.26 5.31
N VAL A 177 -4.70 13.80 4.16
CA VAL A 177 -4.85 12.36 3.90
C VAL A 177 -3.49 11.65 3.90
N PHE A 178 -2.47 12.24 3.26
CA PHE A 178 -1.10 11.72 3.29
C PHE A 178 -0.56 11.63 4.72
N PHE A 179 -0.71 12.68 5.53
CA PHE A 179 -0.24 12.70 6.91
C PHE A 179 -0.92 11.61 7.76
N LEU A 180 -2.26 11.54 7.73
CA LEU A 180 -3.02 10.57 8.50
C LEU A 180 -2.72 9.13 8.08
N SER A 181 -2.62 8.88 6.77
CA SER A 181 -2.26 7.56 6.26
C SER A 181 -0.84 7.18 6.64
N LEU A 182 0.13 8.09 6.54
CA LEU A 182 1.51 7.85 6.96
C LEU A 182 1.60 7.49 8.44
N VAL A 183 0.88 8.21 9.32
CA VAL A 183 0.81 7.88 10.76
C VAL A 183 0.20 6.48 10.97
N ALA A 184 -0.95 6.20 10.34
CA ALA A 184 -1.63 4.92 10.49
C ALA A 184 -0.77 3.74 10.02
N PHE A 185 -0.13 3.84 8.84
CA PHE A 185 0.78 2.82 8.36
C PHE A 185 2.02 2.69 9.23
N THR A 186 2.54 3.80 9.77
CA THR A 186 3.73 3.74 10.64
C THR A 186 3.43 2.98 11.91
N ILE A 187 2.30 3.27 12.55
CA ILE A 187 1.81 2.54 13.73
C ILE A 187 1.64 1.05 13.38
N TYR A 188 1.00 0.76 12.24
CA TYR A 188 0.77 -0.61 11.79
C TYR A 188 2.08 -1.39 11.54
N VAL A 189 3.01 -0.82 10.78
CA VAL A 189 4.31 -1.45 10.47
C VAL A 189 5.12 -1.63 11.75
N PHE A 190 5.11 -0.65 12.65
CA PHE A 190 5.78 -0.75 13.94
C PHE A 190 5.19 -1.85 14.82
N TRP A 191 3.87 -2.04 14.79
CA TRP A 191 3.20 -3.16 15.46
C TRP A 191 3.58 -4.51 14.84
N ARG A 192 3.72 -4.57 13.51
CA ARG A 192 4.16 -5.76 12.75
C ARG A 192 5.68 -5.94 12.67
N ARG A 193 6.46 -5.20 13.46
CA ARG A 193 7.94 -5.25 13.45
C ARG A 193 8.55 -6.64 13.64
N SER A 194 7.85 -7.53 14.36
CA SER A 194 8.30 -8.92 14.59
C SER A 194 8.45 -9.72 13.29
N CYS A 195 7.72 -9.36 12.22
CA CYS A 195 7.81 -10.00 10.91
C CYS A 195 9.18 -9.81 10.22
N PHE A 196 9.96 -8.81 10.63
CA PHE A 196 11.27 -8.49 10.04
C PHE A 196 12.45 -9.12 10.80
N ARG A 197 12.18 -9.89 11.86
CA ARG A 197 13.24 -10.54 12.63
C ARG A 197 13.80 -11.71 11.82
N PRO A 198 15.14 -11.87 11.75
CA PRO A 198 15.71 -13.11 11.26
C PRO A 198 15.20 -14.25 12.13
N VAL A 199 14.84 -15.37 11.50
CA VAL A 199 14.66 -16.63 12.24
C VAL A 199 16.05 -16.97 12.76
N THR A 200 16.31 -16.68 14.03
CA THR A 200 17.46 -17.24 14.72
C THR A 200 17.27 -18.75 14.70
N ALA A 201 18.05 -19.43 13.86
CA ALA A 201 18.19 -20.87 13.93
C ALA A 201 18.62 -21.20 15.36
N ARG A 202 17.72 -21.86 16.10
CA ARG A 202 18.07 -22.64 17.28
C ARG A 202 18.11 -24.08 16.85
#